data_AF-B9TP26-F1
#
_entry.id   AF-B9TP26-F1
#
_cell.length_a   1.000
_cell.length_b   1.000
_cell.length_c   1.000
_cell.angle_alpha   90.00
_cell.angle_beta   90.00
_cell.angle_gamma   90.00
#
_symmetry.space_group_name_H-M   'P 1'
#
loop_
_entity.id
_entity.type
_entity.pdbx_description
1 polymer ?
#
loop_
_entity_poly.entity_id
_entity_poly.type
_entity_poly.pdbx_seq_one_letter_code
_entity_poly.pdbx_strand_id
1 'polypeptide(L)'
;MAVDTDEVFMTTKLAGPATFFLPFNKGHNNGEGNPPNPNGHKTAYLWEEVFQPTSLAGIIQHFVLLEGKAADPLGKKTLIFPRYHQLDVVRRLLDHASTNGLGHSYLIQHSAGSGKSNSITWAAYQLIEAYPKSASLPGARGLDQPMFDSVIVVTDRRLLDKQLRDNIKDFSEVKNIVAPALRSADLKAALENGKKIIITTIQKFPFIIDGISDLSDKRFAVIIDEAHSGQSGQAHDNMNRAMGAGDVDPDEDDPQELILAAMQSRKMRGNASYLAFTATPKATTLEKFGERQPD
;
A
#
# COMPACT_ATOMS: atom_id res chain seq x y z
N MET A 1 4.55 -20.98 -15.69
CA MET A 1 4.32 -19.88 -16.65
C MET A 1 4.01 -20.50 -18.01
N ALA A 2 3.15 -19.86 -18.81
CA ALA A 2 2.97 -20.08 -20.24
C ALA A 2 3.40 -18.79 -20.94
N VAL A 3 4.25 -18.89 -21.96
CA VAL A 3 5.00 -17.74 -22.51
C VAL A 3 5.08 -17.86 -24.02
N ASP A 4 4.79 -16.78 -24.73
CA ASP A 4 5.16 -16.60 -26.13
C ASP A 4 6.05 -15.35 -26.32
N THR A 5 6.17 -14.85 -27.54
CA THR A 5 7.02 -13.68 -27.85
C THR A 5 6.46 -12.36 -27.33
N ASP A 6 5.16 -12.30 -27.03
CA ASP A 6 4.39 -11.09 -26.75
C ASP A 6 3.79 -11.08 -25.34
N GLU A 7 3.36 -12.22 -24.82
CA GLU A 7 2.59 -12.36 -23.58
C GLU A 7 3.10 -13.45 -22.64
N VAL A 8 2.87 -13.22 -21.35
CA VAL A 8 3.18 -14.12 -20.23
C VAL A 8 1.93 -14.34 -19.41
N PHE A 9 1.61 -15.60 -19.17
CA PHE A 9 0.56 -16.04 -18.29
C PHE A 9 1.11 -16.94 -17.18
N MET A 10 0.58 -16.79 -15.97
CA MET A 10 1.00 -17.51 -14.78
C MET A 10 -0.12 -18.34 -14.18
N THR A 11 0.24 -19.45 -13.56
CA THR A 11 -0.68 -20.24 -12.73
C THR A 11 0.08 -20.81 -11.55
N THR A 12 -0.57 -20.87 -10.38
CA THR A 12 -0.01 -21.48 -9.17
C THR A 12 -0.43 -22.93 -8.99
N LYS A 13 -1.36 -23.44 -9.83
CA LYS A 13 -1.85 -24.82 -9.77
C LYS A 13 -2.30 -25.32 -11.15
N LEU A 14 -1.69 -26.40 -11.60
CA LEU A 14 -2.15 -27.14 -12.78
C LEU A 14 -3.35 -28.02 -12.41
N ALA A 15 -4.41 -27.95 -13.22
CA ALA A 15 -5.65 -28.69 -13.06
C ALA A 15 -6.17 -29.23 -14.41
N GLY A 16 -5.25 -29.60 -15.31
CA GLY A 16 -5.60 -30.07 -16.66
C GLY A 16 -6.37 -29.00 -17.43
N PRO A 17 -7.49 -29.35 -18.10
CA PRO A 17 -8.34 -28.38 -18.81
C PRO A 17 -8.95 -27.29 -17.92
N ALA A 18 -9.05 -27.51 -16.61
CA ALA A 18 -9.56 -26.54 -15.64
C ALA A 18 -8.46 -25.61 -15.09
N THR A 19 -7.24 -25.66 -15.63
CA THR A 19 -6.15 -24.77 -15.20
C THR A 19 -6.53 -23.32 -15.50
N PHE A 20 -6.51 -22.50 -14.46
CA PHE A 20 -6.73 -21.06 -14.59
C PHE A 20 -5.40 -20.34 -14.70
N PHE A 21 -5.26 -19.53 -15.74
CA PHE A 21 -4.08 -18.71 -16.00
C PHE A 21 -4.42 -17.23 -15.79
N LEU A 22 -3.55 -16.54 -15.06
CA LEU A 22 -3.60 -15.10 -14.83
C LEU A 22 -2.57 -14.39 -15.70
N PRO A 23 -2.90 -13.23 -16.29
CA PRO A 23 -1.90 -12.42 -16.98
C PRO A 23 -0.76 -12.03 -16.03
N PHE A 24 0.47 -12.09 -16.52
CA PHE A 24 1.67 -11.64 -15.82
C PHE A 24 2.43 -10.56 -16.62
N ASN A 25 1.71 -9.83 -17.45
CA ASN A 25 2.25 -8.82 -18.35
C ASN A 25 2.52 -7.47 -17.66
N LYS A 26 3.46 -6.70 -18.21
CA LYS A 26 3.85 -5.34 -17.76
C LYS A 26 2.72 -4.31 -17.88
N GLY A 27 1.78 -4.53 -18.78
CA GLY A 27 0.83 -3.51 -19.25
C GLY A 27 1.48 -2.61 -20.31
N HIS A 28 0.67 -2.04 -21.19
CA HIS A 28 1.15 -1.13 -22.24
C HIS A 28 0.13 -0.03 -22.51
N ASN A 29 0.54 1.25 -22.47
CA ASN A 29 -0.31 2.42 -22.72
C ASN A 29 -1.66 2.39 -21.97
N ASN A 30 -1.62 2.12 -20.66
CA ASN A 30 -2.80 1.95 -19.78
C ASN A 30 -3.70 0.74 -20.12
N GLY A 31 -3.22 -0.18 -20.95
CA GLY A 31 -3.91 -1.40 -21.35
C GLY A 31 -3.14 -2.69 -21.02
N GLU A 32 -3.64 -3.79 -21.55
CA GLU A 32 -3.06 -5.14 -21.41
C GLU A 32 -1.80 -5.35 -22.28
N GLY A 33 -1.19 -6.52 -22.16
CA GLY A 33 0.00 -6.90 -22.92
C GLY A 33 1.31 -6.30 -22.38
N ASN A 34 2.39 -6.44 -23.14
CA ASN A 34 3.73 -5.96 -22.80
C ASN A 34 4.17 -4.83 -23.74
N PRO A 35 5.00 -3.87 -23.27
CA PRO A 35 5.55 -2.84 -24.15
C PRO A 35 6.48 -3.47 -25.21
N PRO A 36 6.60 -2.84 -26.40
CA PRO A 36 7.59 -3.25 -27.40
C PRO A 36 9.00 -3.24 -26.82
N ASN A 37 9.79 -4.26 -27.15
CA ASN A 37 11.21 -4.33 -26.81
C ASN A 37 12.06 -4.21 -28.09
N PRO A 38 12.76 -3.09 -28.33
CA PRO A 38 13.59 -2.91 -29.52
C PRO A 38 14.73 -3.93 -29.64
N ASN A 39 15.14 -4.53 -28.52
CA ASN A 39 16.31 -5.39 -28.43
C ASN A 39 15.94 -6.88 -28.31
N GLY A 40 14.66 -7.26 -28.41
CA GLY A 40 14.25 -8.65 -28.25
C GLY A 40 12.74 -8.87 -28.15
N HIS A 41 12.34 -9.96 -27.50
CA HIS A 41 10.93 -10.27 -27.25
C HIS A 41 10.31 -9.34 -26.20
N LYS A 42 9.01 -9.08 -26.31
CA LYS A 42 8.29 -8.27 -25.29
C LYS A 42 8.26 -8.97 -23.93
N THR A 43 8.45 -10.29 -23.92
CA THR A 43 8.50 -11.14 -22.74
C THR A 43 9.90 -11.26 -22.11
N ALA A 44 10.90 -10.55 -22.64
CA ALA A 44 12.29 -10.65 -22.17
C ALA A 44 12.51 -10.34 -20.69
N TYR A 45 11.70 -9.44 -20.13
CA TYR A 45 11.71 -9.13 -18.70
C TYR A 45 11.50 -10.35 -17.81
N LEU A 46 10.87 -11.42 -18.32
CA LEU A 46 10.65 -12.63 -17.55
C LEU A 46 11.98 -13.27 -17.13
N TRP A 47 12.97 -13.35 -18.03
CA TRP A 47 14.29 -13.89 -17.69
C TRP A 47 15.28 -12.80 -17.27
N GLU A 48 15.17 -11.59 -17.80
CA GLU A 48 16.09 -10.48 -17.50
C GLU A 48 15.85 -9.86 -16.12
N GLU A 49 14.61 -9.88 -15.64
CA GLU A 49 14.22 -9.19 -14.40
C GLU A 49 13.58 -10.15 -13.39
N VAL A 50 12.62 -10.99 -13.80
CA VAL A 50 11.80 -11.79 -12.87
C VAL A 50 12.51 -13.07 -12.42
N PHE A 51 13.13 -13.82 -13.33
CA PHE A 51 13.84 -15.08 -13.02
C PHE A 51 15.28 -14.89 -12.59
N GLN A 52 15.75 -13.66 -12.45
CA GLN A 52 17.06 -13.40 -11.83
C GLN A 52 17.07 -14.01 -10.42
N PRO A 53 18.15 -14.69 -9.98
CA PRO A 53 18.15 -15.41 -8.70
C PRO A 53 17.74 -14.56 -7.49
N THR A 54 18.22 -13.31 -7.42
CA THR A 54 17.86 -12.35 -6.36
C THR A 54 16.39 -11.94 -6.44
N SER A 55 15.88 -11.73 -7.65
CA SER A 55 14.48 -11.37 -7.90
C SER A 55 13.54 -12.50 -7.52
N LEU A 56 13.84 -13.73 -7.93
CA LEU A 56 13.02 -14.91 -7.64
C LEU A 56 13.04 -15.25 -6.14
N ALA A 57 14.22 -15.20 -5.51
CA ALA A 57 14.34 -15.36 -4.07
C ALA A 57 13.52 -14.30 -3.32
N GLY A 58 13.62 -13.04 -3.73
CA GLY A 58 12.83 -11.94 -3.17
C GLY A 58 11.32 -12.11 -3.37
N ILE A 59 10.87 -12.62 -4.51
CA ILE A 59 9.45 -12.93 -4.74
C ILE A 59 8.97 -14.02 -3.78
N ILE A 60 9.72 -15.12 -3.68
CA ILE A 60 9.36 -16.25 -2.80
C ILE A 60 9.34 -15.78 -1.35
N GLN A 61 10.34 -15.02 -0.93
CA GLN A 61 10.49 -14.58 0.46
C GLN A 61 9.48 -13.51 0.87
N HIS A 62 9.14 -12.56 0.00
CA HIS A 62 8.39 -11.36 0.39
C HIS A 62 7.01 -11.21 -0.26
N PHE A 63 6.67 -12.00 -1.28
CA PHE A 63 5.41 -11.86 -2.02
C PHE A 63 4.54 -13.11 -2.04
N VAL A 64 5.11 -14.31 -1.94
CA VAL A 64 4.31 -15.53 -2.02
C VAL A 64 3.54 -15.76 -0.72
N LEU A 65 2.21 -15.78 -0.79
CA LEU A 65 1.35 -16.03 0.37
C LEU A 65 0.67 -17.39 0.24
N LEU A 66 0.35 -18.02 1.37
CA LEU A 66 -0.35 -19.30 1.40
C LEU A 66 -1.66 -19.16 2.17
N GLU A 67 -2.72 -18.84 1.45
CA GLU A 67 -4.04 -18.58 2.03
C GLU A 67 -4.74 -19.89 2.43
N GLY A 68 -5.27 -19.91 3.66
CA GLY A 68 -5.96 -21.05 4.24
C GLY A 68 -5.85 -21.02 5.76
N LYS A 69 -6.57 -21.89 6.47
CA LYS A 69 -6.42 -22.00 7.93
C LYS A 69 -5.09 -22.69 8.24
N ALA A 70 -4.51 -22.39 9.39
CA ALA A 70 -3.29 -23.05 9.86
C ALA A 70 -3.44 -24.59 9.90
N ALA A 71 -4.63 -25.09 10.25
CA ALA A 71 -4.94 -26.52 10.30
C ALA A 71 -5.26 -27.15 8.94
N ASP A 72 -5.40 -26.36 7.87
CA ASP A 72 -5.73 -26.91 6.55
C ASP A 72 -4.51 -27.64 5.97
N PRO A 73 -4.69 -28.86 5.42
CA PRO A 73 -3.64 -29.56 4.68
C PRO A 73 -3.10 -28.69 3.54
N LEU A 74 -1.80 -28.79 3.24
CA LEU A 74 -1.13 -27.97 2.22
C LEU A 74 -1.85 -27.98 0.87
N GLY A 75 -2.33 -29.15 0.42
CA GLY A 75 -3.06 -29.28 -0.86
C GLY A 75 -4.43 -28.58 -0.93
N LYS A 76 -4.97 -28.14 0.22
CA LYS A 76 -6.20 -27.33 0.31
C LYS A 76 -5.92 -25.83 0.46
N LYS A 77 -4.66 -25.44 0.72
CA LYS A 77 -4.29 -24.04 0.77
C LYS A 77 -4.12 -23.47 -0.64
N THR A 78 -4.39 -22.18 -0.78
CA THR A 78 -4.27 -21.46 -2.04
C THR A 78 -2.97 -20.68 -2.04
N LEU A 79 -2.08 -21.01 -2.98
CA LEU A 79 -0.86 -20.25 -3.19
C LEU A 79 -1.19 -18.96 -3.96
N ILE A 80 -0.95 -17.82 -3.34
CA ILE A 80 -1.05 -16.50 -3.95
C ILE A 80 0.35 -16.09 -4.41
N PHE A 81 0.49 -15.92 -5.72
CA PHE A 81 1.68 -15.36 -6.35
C PHE A 81 1.33 -13.95 -6.86
N PRO A 82 2.23 -12.97 -6.72
CA PRO A 82 1.94 -11.60 -7.14
C PRO A 82 1.69 -11.53 -8.65
N ARG A 83 0.74 -10.69 -9.08
CA ARG A 83 0.67 -10.25 -10.47
C ARG A 83 1.78 -9.24 -10.73
N TYR A 84 2.20 -9.09 -11.99
CA TYR A 84 3.34 -8.24 -12.34
C TYR A 84 3.19 -6.81 -11.82
N HIS A 85 2.04 -6.15 -12.04
CA HIS A 85 1.82 -4.78 -11.57
C HIS A 85 1.88 -4.65 -10.04
N GLN A 86 1.50 -5.69 -9.32
CA GLN A 86 1.58 -5.72 -7.85
C GLN A 86 3.02 -5.86 -7.38
N LEU A 87 3.83 -6.65 -8.09
CA LEU A 87 5.26 -6.79 -7.85
C LEU A 87 5.98 -5.47 -8.14
N ASP A 88 5.70 -4.87 -9.30
CA ASP A 88 6.30 -3.63 -9.77
C ASP A 88 6.04 -2.47 -8.81
N VAL A 89 4.77 -2.24 -8.45
CA VAL A 89 4.42 -1.10 -7.58
C VAL A 89 5.08 -1.19 -6.22
N VAL A 90 5.10 -2.37 -5.59
CA VAL A 90 5.70 -2.54 -4.26
C VAL A 90 7.21 -2.34 -4.34
N ARG A 91 7.88 -2.91 -5.35
CA ARG A 91 9.33 -2.70 -5.56
C ARG A 91 9.68 -1.24 -5.79
N ARG A 92 8.91 -0.53 -6.61
CA ARG A 92 9.11 0.90 -6.88
C ARG A 92 8.93 1.77 -5.64
N LEU A 93 7.90 1.48 -4.82
CA LEU A 93 7.68 2.20 -3.57
C LEU A 93 8.84 2.01 -2.59
N LEU A 94 9.32 0.77 -2.44
CA LEU A 94 10.45 0.46 -1.55
C LEU A 94 11.75 1.07 -2.04
N ASP A 95 12.03 0.96 -3.35
CA ASP A 95 13.21 1.53 -3.96
C ASP A 95 13.24 3.05 -3.82
N HIS A 96 12.11 3.70 -4.10
CA HIS A 96 11.98 5.16 -3.95
C HIS A 96 12.14 5.58 -2.49
N ALA A 97 11.47 4.95 -1.54
CA ALA A 97 11.60 5.28 -0.11
C ALA A 97 13.05 5.08 0.38
N SER A 98 13.69 3.99 -0.04
CA SER A 98 15.07 3.67 0.34
C SER A 98 16.11 4.60 -0.31
N THR A 99 15.78 5.22 -1.44
CA THR A 99 16.67 6.11 -2.20
C THR A 99 16.45 7.59 -1.89
N ASN A 100 15.22 7.99 -1.54
CA ASN A 100 14.84 9.40 -1.38
C ASN A 100 14.50 9.79 0.06
N GLY A 101 14.43 8.83 0.98
CA GLY A 101 14.15 9.11 2.39
C GLY A 101 12.66 9.26 2.71
N LEU A 102 12.36 9.94 3.82
CA LEU A 102 11.00 10.23 4.30
C LEU A 102 10.39 11.49 3.69
N GLY A 103 9.08 11.65 3.88
CA GLY A 103 8.36 12.90 3.58
C GLY A 103 7.67 12.91 2.22
N HIS A 104 7.64 11.77 1.52
CA HIS A 104 7.07 11.66 0.19
C HIS A 104 5.61 11.24 0.22
N SER A 105 4.86 11.70 -0.77
CA SER A 105 3.48 11.31 -1.04
C SER A 105 3.44 10.46 -2.32
N TYR A 106 2.72 9.35 -2.30
CA TYR A 106 2.62 8.42 -3.41
C TYR A 106 1.16 8.21 -3.78
N LEU A 107 0.83 8.36 -5.06
CA LEU A 107 -0.46 7.95 -5.61
C LEU A 107 -0.33 6.64 -6.39
N ILE A 108 -1.02 5.60 -5.94
CA ILE A 108 -1.09 4.31 -6.60
C ILE A 108 -2.47 4.12 -7.18
N GLN A 109 -2.54 4.14 -8.52
CA GLN A 109 -3.79 3.92 -9.25
C GLN A 109 -3.92 2.44 -9.69
N HIS A 110 -4.77 1.70 -8.99
CA HIS A 110 -5.05 0.29 -9.26
C HIS A 110 -6.54 0.11 -9.54
N SER A 111 -6.90 -0.50 -10.68
CA SER A 111 -8.29 -0.76 -11.03
C SER A 111 -9.01 -1.65 -10.00
N ALA A 112 -10.33 -1.56 -9.94
CA ALA A 112 -11.14 -2.45 -9.11
C ALA A 112 -10.92 -3.92 -9.52
N GLY A 113 -10.81 -4.82 -8.54
CA GLY A 113 -10.54 -6.25 -8.80
C GLY A 113 -9.09 -6.59 -9.20
N SER A 114 -8.19 -5.61 -9.26
CA SER A 114 -6.75 -5.83 -9.56
C SER A 114 -5.96 -6.52 -8.43
N GLY A 115 -6.60 -6.80 -7.29
CA GLY A 115 -5.96 -7.35 -6.10
C GLY A 115 -5.20 -6.31 -5.27
N LYS A 116 -5.65 -5.05 -5.27
CA LYS A 116 -5.07 -3.92 -4.52
C LYS A 116 -4.76 -4.23 -3.04
N SER A 117 -5.63 -4.99 -2.38
CA SER A 117 -5.43 -5.50 -1.02
C SER A 117 -4.09 -6.23 -0.82
N ASN A 118 -3.67 -7.03 -1.80
CA ASN A 118 -2.38 -7.73 -1.73
C ASN A 118 -1.21 -6.75 -1.88
N SER A 119 -1.31 -5.76 -2.79
CA SER A 119 -0.28 -4.72 -2.92
C SER A 119 -0.12 -3.90 -1.64
N ILE A 120 -1.22 -3.51 -0.99
CA ILE A 120 -1.21 -2.83 0.32
C ILE A 120 -0.53 -3.71 1.38
N THR A 121 -0.90 -5.00 1.39
CA THR A 121 -0.35 -5.99 2.32
C THR A 121 1.16 -6.14 2.17
N TRP A 122 1.65 -6.38 0.95
CA TRP A 122 3.07 -6.52 0.68
C TRP A 122 3.85 -5.22 0.91
N ALA A 123 3.27 -4.07 0.56
CA ALA A 123 3.87 -2.78 0.86
C ALA A 123 4.02 -2.57 2.36
N ALA A 124 2.99 -2.86 3.15
CA ALA A 124 3.05 -2.69 4.61
C ALA A 124 4.16 -3.55 5.26
N TYR A 125 4.34 -4.80 4.82
CA TYR A 125 5.41 -5.67 5.33
C TYR A 125 6.79 -5.22 4.91
N GLN A 126 6.97 -4.87 3.66
CA GLN A 126 8.31 -4.57 3.20
C GLN A 126 8.74 -3.17 3.64
N LEU A 127 7.81 -2.23 3.88
CA LEU A 127 8.14 -0.90 4.38
C LEU A 127 8.68 -0.93 5.82
N ILE A 128 8.24 -1.84 6.69
CA ILE A 128 8.84 -1.98 8.04
C ILE A 128 10.29 -2.50 8.01
N GLU A 129 10.70 -3.08 6.87
CA GLU A 129 12.05 -3.62 6.61
C GLU A 129 12.78 -2.83 5.52
N ALA A 130 12.29 -1.64 5.15
CA ALA A 130 12.98 -0.79 4.17
C ALA A 130 14.16 -0.09 4.84
N TYR A 131 15.37 -0.23 4.30
CA TYR A 131 16.58 0.42 4.82
C TYR A 131 17.05 1.51 3.86
N PRO A 132 17.58 2.64 4.36
CA PRO A 132 18.13 3.68 3.51
C PRO A 132 19.34 3.16 2.72
N LYS A 133 19.44 3.55 1.45
CA LYS A 133 20.64 3.29 0.63
C LYS A 133 21.80 4.22 0.96
N SER A 134 21.53 5.34 1.65
CA SER A 134 22.54 6.28 2.13
C SER A 134 22.15 6.83 3.50
N ALA A 135 23.12 6.95 4.40
CA ALA A 135 22.93 7.55 5.72
C ALA A 135 22.62 9.05 5.68
N SER A 136 22.86 9.72 4.55
CA SER A 136 22.59 11.15 4.37
C SER A 136 21.15 11.47 3.95
N LEU A 137 20.31 10.46 3.74
CA LEU A 137 18.95 10.67 3.25
C LEU A 137 18.06 11.34 4.29
N PRO A 138 17.06 12.14 3.87
CA PRO A 138 16.07 12.71 4.76
C PRO A 138 15.44 11.62 5.62
N GLY A 139 15.66 11.72 6.92
CA GLY A 139 15.14 10.77 7.86
C GLY A 139 15.82 9.39 7.92
N ALA A 140 17.03 9.23 7.39
CA ALA A 140 17.87 8.10 7.77
C ALA A 140 18.38 8.25 9.22
N ARG A 141 18.59 7.13 9.93
CA ARG A 141 19.29 7.08 11.24
C ARG A 141 20.57 6.26 11.22
N GLY A 142 20.98 5.80 10.03
CA GLY A 142 22.02 4.80 9.83
C GLY A 142 21.59 3.83 8.73
N LEU A 143 22.54 3.09 8.16
CA LEU A 143 22.26 2.06 7.14
C LEU A 143 21.74 0.76 7.75
N ASP A 144 21.89 0.60 9.07
CA ASP A 144 21.50 -0.54 9.89
C ASP A 144 20.17 -0.33 10.61
N GLN A 145 19.48 0.79 10.34
CA GLN A 145 18.16 1.09 10.89
C GLN A 145 17.11 1.20 9.79
N PRO A 146 15.89 0.66 10.01
CA PRO A 146 14.82 0.80 9.05
C PRO A 146 14.39 2.26 8.92
N MET A 147 13.91 2.60 7.73
CA MET A 147 13.34 3.90 7.36
C MET A 147 12.14 4.26 8.22
N PHE A 148 11.30 3.27 8.55
CA PHE A 148 10.03 3.47 9.25
C PHE A 148 10.02 2.70 10.57
N ASP A 149 9.59 3.36 11.64
CA ASP A 149 9.33 2.72 12.92
C ASP A 149 8.02 1.94 12.89
N SER A 150 7.01 2.50 12.22
CA SER A 150 5.67 1.95 12.11
C SER A 150 5.04 2.23 10.74
N VAL A 151 4.26 1.28 10.23
CA VAL A 151 3.38 1.43 9.08
C VAL A 151 1.93 1.42 9.55
N ILE A 152 1.15 2.41 9.15
CA ILE A 152 -0.26 2.57 9.51
C ILE A 152 -1.10 2.32 8.26
N VAL A 153 -1.94 1.30 8.29
CA VAL A 153 -2.87 0.98 7.21
C VAL A 153 -4.26 1.49 7.60
N VAL A 154 -4.76 2.43 6.82
CA VAL A 154 -6.07 3.08 6.98
C VAL A 154 -7.02 2.48 5.95
N THR A 155 -8.00 1.71 6.42
CA THR A 155 -8.97 1.01 5.57
C THR A 155 -10.28 0.76 6.30
N ASP A 156 -11.40 0.71 5.59
CA ASP A 156 -12.71 0.27 6.08
C ASP A 156 -12.93 -1.24 5.88
N ARG A 157 -12.03 -1.92 5.16
CA ARG A 157 -12.17 -3.33 4.78
C ARG A 157 -11.78 -4.27 5.91
N ARG A 158 -12.77 -4.79 6.62
CA ARG A 158 -12.61 -5.88 7.60
C ARG A 158 -11.84 -7.09 7.05
N LEU A 159 -12.02 -7.40 5.76
CA LEU A 159 -11.32 -8.52 5.11
C LEU A 159 -9.82 -8.23 4.92
N LEU A 160 -9.45 -6.97 4.62
CA LEU A 160 -8.05 -6.57 4.50
C LEU A 160 -7.34 -6.68 5.85
N ASP A 161 -8.01 -6.25 6.94
CA ASP A 161 -7.49 -6.42 8.31
C ASP A 161 -7.22 -7.91 8.63
N LYS A 162 -8.16 -8.79 8.29
CA LYS A 162 -7.97 -10.23 8.47
C LYS A 162 -6.80 -10.77 7.64
N GLN A 163 -6.74 -10.43 6.35
CA GLN A 163 -5.65 -10.86 5.46
C GLN A 163 -4.29 -10.39 5.96
N LEU A 164 -4.18 -9.12 6.37
CA LEU A 164 -2.95 -8.59 6.96
C LEU A 164 -2.56 -9.39 8.21
N ARG A 165 -3.47 -9.58 9.17
CA ARG A 165 -3.16 -10.31 10.41
C ARG A 165 -2.79 -11.77 10.18
N ASP A 166 -3.46 -12.45 9.27
CA ASP A 166 -3.20 -13.86 8.98
C ASP A 166 -1.86 -14.01 8.23
N ASN A 167 -1.59 -13.16 7.24
CA ASN A 167 -0.30 -13.15 6.53
C ASN A 167 0.88 -12.76 7.44
N ILE A 168 0.73 -11.84 8.42
CA ILE A 168 1.84 -11.48 9.34
C ILE A 168 2.28 -12.67 10.18
N LYS A 169 1.33 -13.50 10.62
CA LYS A 169 1.67 -14.70 11.39
C LYS A 169 2.51 -15.68 10.59
N ASP A 170 2.31 -15.72 9.28
CA ASP A 170 3.04 -16.62 8.39
C ASP A 170 4.44 -16.08 8.01
N PHE A 171 4.65 -14.75 8.06
CA PHE A 171 5.90 -14.09 7.67
C PHE A 171 6.85 -13.74 8.82
N SER A 172 6.34 -13.58 10.04
CA SER A 172 7.16 -13.13 11.17
C SER A 172 7.06 -14.06 12.38
N GLU A 173 8.22 -14.57 12.82
CA GLU A 173 8.36 -15.27 14.11
C GLU A 173 8.09 -14.34 15.30
N VAL A 174 8.27 -13.03 15.11
CA VAL A 174 8.03 -12.02 16.15
C VAL A 174 6.53 -11.83 16.33
N LYS A 175 5.99 -12.47 17.37
CA LYS A 175 4.66 -12.18 17.90
C LYS A 175 4.62 -10.68 18.24
N ASN A 176 3.49 -10.01 17.97
CA ASN A 176 3.18 -8.63 18.41
C ASN A 176 3.58 -7.46 17.48
N ILE A 177 3.86 -7.74 16.19
CA ILE A 177 4.10 -6.72 15.15
C ILE A 177 2.83 -5.91 14.83
N VAL A 178 1.66 -6.55 14.92
CA VAL A 178 0.37 -6.01 14.47
C VAL A 178 -0.49 -5.62 15.64
N ALA A 179 -1.03 -4.41 15.62
CA ALA A 179 -2.07 -3.99 16.55
C ALA A 179 -3.28 -3.46 15.78
N PRO A 180 -4.47 -4.05 15.96
CA PRO A 180 -5.68 -3.38 15.53
C PRO A 180 -6.02 -2.25 16.50
N ALA A 181 -6.33 -1.09 15.94
CA ALA A 181 -6.75 0.06 16.72
C ALA A 181 -8.26 0.28 16.58
N LEU A 182 -9.05 -0.38 17.44
CA LEU A 182 -10.52 -0.30 17.43
C LEU A 182 -11.02 0.99 18.10
N ARG A 183 -10.29 1.53 19.08
CA ARG A 183 -10.56 2.84 19.70
C ARG A 183 -9.37 3.79 19.49
N SER A 184 -9.58 5.10 19.59
CA SER A 184 -8.50 6.10 19.47
C SER A 184 -7.42 5.92 20.56
N ALA A 185 -7.81 5.46 21.75
CA ALA A 185 -6.86 5.10 22.81
C ALA A 185 -5.95 3.92 22.40
N ASP A 186 -6.50 2.93 21.68
CA ASP A 186 -5.72 1.78 21.20
C ASP A 186 -4.73 2.21 20.11
N LEU A 187 -5.12 3.16 19.25
CA LEU A 187 -4.24 3.76 18.24
C LEU A 187 -3.07 4.48 18.90
N LYS A 188 -3.36 5.38 19.85
CA LYS A 188 -2.33 6.12 20.58
C LYS A 188 -1.36 5.17 21.29
N ALA A 189 -1.88 4.18 22.01
CA ALA A 189 -1.06 3.18 22.67
C ALA A 189 -0.22 2.36 21.67
N ALA A 190 -0.76 2.03 20.49
CA ALA A 190 0.01 1.31 19.46
C ALA A 190 1.17 2.15 18.91
N LEU A 191 0.95 3.44 18.68
CA LEU A 191 1.97 4.39 18.23
C LEU A 191 3.07 4.57 19.31
N GLU A 192 2.67 4.78 20.57
CA GLU A 192 3.60 4.95 21.70
C GLU A 192 4.43 3.68 21.94
N ASN A 193 3.80 2.51 21.90
CA ASN A 193 4.48 1.22 22.08
C ASN A 193 5.28 0.76 20.85
N GLY A 194 5.32 1.53 19.76
CA GLY A 194 6.12 1.22 18.58
C GLY A 194 5.68 -0.05 17.85
N LYS A 195 4.36 -0.27 17.74
CA LYS A 195 3.83 -1.37 16.93
C LYS A 195 4.23 -1.17 15.47
N LYS A 196 4.83 -2.19 14.88
CA LYS A 196 5.38 -2.13 13.53
C LYS A 196 4.29 -1.93 12.48
N ILE A 197 3.15 -2.60 12.62
CA ILE A 197 2.01 -2.45 11.70
C ILE A 197 0.74 -2.15 12.51
N ILE A 198 0.07 -1.06 12.17
CA ILE A 198 -1.14 -0.61 12.85
C ILE A 198 -2.26 -0.55 11.81
N ILE A 199 -3.36 -1.24 12.07
CA ILE A 199 -4.51 -1.27 11.17
C ILE A 199 -5.65 -0.50 11.82
N THR A 200 -6.20 0.47 11.11
CA THR A 200 -7.26 1.34 11.62
C THR A 200 -8.19 1.81 10.52
N THR A 201 -9.26 2.51 10.91
CA THR A 201 -10.30 2.99 10.00
C THR A 201 -10.10 4.45 9.64
N ILE A 202 -10.70 4.86 8.52
CA ILE A 202 -10.56 6.22 8.00
C ILE A 202 -11.09 7.30 8.94
N GLN A 203 -12.11 6.98 9.74
CA GLN A 203 -12.66 7.88 10.76
C GLN A 203 -11.64 8.26 11.84
N LYS A 204 -10.58 7.47 12.02
CA LYS A 204 -9.55 7.74 13.02
C LYS A 204 -8.36 8.53 12.49
N PHE A 205 -8.41 8.94 11.21
CA PHE A 205 -7.30 9.66 10.59
C PHE A 205 -6.89 10.94 11.33
N PRO A 206 -7.80 11.78 11.85
CA PRO A 206 -7.40 12.95 12.64
C PRO A 206 -6.51 12.59 13.84
N PHE A 207 -6.88 11.53 14.58
CA PHE A 207 -6.08 11.03 15.70
C PHE A 207 -4.72 10.46 15.28
N ILE A 208 -4.59 9.94 14.05
CA ILE A 208 -3.31 9.49 13.49
C ILE A 208 -2.40 10.71 13.29
N ILE A 209 -2.91 11.78 12.70
CA ILE A 209 -2.14 13.00 12.40
C ILE A 209 -1.66 13.67 13.68
N ASP A 210 -2.53 13.79 14.68
CA ASP A 210 -2.16 14.33 15.98
C ASP A 210 -1.11 13.44 16.66
N GLY A 211 -1.32 12.11 16.67
CA GLY A 211 -0.39 11.16 17.27
C GLY A 211 0.99 11.13 16.60
N ILE A 212 1.06 11.22 15.27
CA ILE A 212 2.33 11.33 14.51
C ILE A 212 3.03 12.65 14.81
N SER A 213 2.26 13.74 14.95
CA SER A 213 2.80 15.06 15.25
C SER A 213 3.46 15.10 16.63
N ASP A 214 2.85 14.42 17.61
CA ASP A 214 3.38 14.29 18.97
C ASP A 214 4.65 13.41 19.04
N LEU A 215 4.80 12.46 18.12
CA LEU A 215 5.92 11.50 18.04
C LEU A 215 6.94 11.91 16.97
N SER A 216 7.51 13.11 17.11
CA SER A 216 8.46 13.67 16.12
C SER A 216 9.78 12.90 16.00
N ASP A 217 10.13 12.09 17.00
CA ASP A 217 11.30 11.20 17.02
C ASP A 217 11.07 9.89 16.25
N LYS A 218 9.81 9.56 15.97
CA LYS A 218 9.40 8.35 15.25
C LYS A 218 9.05 8.61 13.80
N ARG A 219 9.23 7.59 12.97
CA ARG A 219 9.10 7.64 11.51
C ARG A 219 7.95 6.74 11.04
N PHE A 220 7.06 7.27 10.21
CA PHE A 220 5.82 6.56 9.84
C PHE A 220 5.64 6.44 8.32
N ALA A 221 5.07 5.32 7.88
CA ALA A 221 4.43 5.24 6.56
C ALA A 221 2.92 5.10 6.78
N VAL A 222 2.12 5.92 6.10
CA VAL A 222 0.65 5.89 6.22
C VAL A 222 0.07 5.44 4.88
N ILE A 223 -0.45 4.22 4.82
CA ILE A 223 -1.10 3.64 3.64
C ILE A 223 -2.61 3.85 3.76
N ILE A 224 -3.22 4.46 2.75
CA ILE A 224 -4.65 4.80 2.72
C ILE A 224 -5.29 4.01 1.58
N ASP A 225 -6.18 3.08 1.92
CA ASP A 225 -7.02 2.38 0.93
C ASP A 225 -8.27 3.21 0.59
N GLU A 226 -8.69 3.15 -0.67
CA GLU A 226 -9.81 3.90 -1.24
C GLU A 226 -9.73 5.42 -1.00
N ALA A 227 -8.58 6.00 -1.34
CA ALA A 227 -8.41 7.44 -1.42
C ALA A 227 -9.16 8.06 -2.62
N HIS A 228 -10.49 7.95 -2.66
CA HIS A 228 -11.36 8.68 -3.58
C HIS A 228 -12.40 9.41 -2.75
N SER A 229 -12.49 10.74 -2.81
CA SER A 229 -13.42 11.50 -1.96
C SER A 229 -14.88 11.04 -2.13
N GLY A 230 -15.68 11.10 -1.08
CA GLY A 230 -17.05 10.63 -1.05
C GLY A 230 -17.91 11.31 -2.11
N GLN A 231 -19.04 10.68 -2.43
CA GLN A 231 -20.12 11.30 -3.22
C GLN A 231 -20.93 12.34 -2.40
N SER A 232 -20.38 12.87 -1.31
CA SER A 232 -21.12 13.66 -0.32
C SER A 232 -21.28 15.14 -0.70
N GLY A 233 -20.50 15.67 -1.64
CA GLY A 233 -20.53 17.09 -2.02
C GLY A 233 -21.90 17.64 -2.45
N GLN A 234 -22.81 16.79 -2.97
CA GLN A 234 -24.17 17.25 -3.32
C GLN A 234 -25.15 17.24 -2.13
N ALA A 235 -24.87 16.46 -1.08
CA ALA A 235 -25.72 16.39 0.10
C ALA A 235 -25.40 17.51 1.10
N HIS A 236 -24.11 17.83 1.29
CA HIS A 236 -23.68 18.89 2.21
C HIS A 236 -24.01 20.29 1.68
N ASP A 237 -23.90 20.54 0.37
CA ASP A 237 -24.24 21.84 -0.23
C ASP A 237 -25.72 22.23 -0.03
N ASN A 238 -26.63 21.25 -0.03
CA ASN A 238 -28.06 21.50 0.21
C ASN A 238 -28.37 21.71 1.70
N MET A 239 -27.61 21.09 2.61
CA MET A 239 -27.79 21.23 4.05
C MET A 239 -27.20 22.56 4.57
N ASN A 240 -25.99 22.94 4.13
CA ASN A 240 -25.33 24.20 4.47
C ASN A 240 -26.04 25.44 3.87
N ARG A 241 -26.76 25.31 2.76
CA ARG A 241 -27.64 26.40 2.26
C ARG A 241 -28.94 26.53 3.05
N ALA A 242 -29.40 25.47 3.71
CA ALA A 242 -30.62 25.47 4.51
C ALA A 242 -30.39 25.95 5.96
N MET A 243 -29.19 25.74 6.50
CA MET A 243 -28.81 26.16 7.86
C MET A 243 -27.69 27.20 7.77
N GLY A 244 -28.05 28.49 7.81
CA GLY A 244 -27.09 29.58 7.71
C GLY A 244 -26.02 29.55 8.80
N ALA A 245 -24.76 29.71 8.38
CA ALA A 245 -23.55 30.04 9.16
C ALA A 245 -23.67 29.90 10.69
N GLY A 246 -23.62 28.66 11.17
CA GLY A 246 -23.43 28.29 12.57
C GLY A 246 -22.42 27.15 12.65
N ASP A 247 -21.63 27.12 13.73
CA ASP A 247 -20.51 26.20 14.00
C ASP A 247 -20.59 24.85 13.26
N VAL A 248 -19.61 24.64 12.37
CA VAL A 248 -19.44 23.38 11.63
C VAL A 248 -19.00 22.31 12.63
N ASP A 249 -19.83 21.29 12.82
CA ASP A 249 -19.49 20.13 13.62
C ASP A 249 -18.37 19.35 12.90
N PRO A 250 -17.18 19.14 13.49
CA PRO A 250 -16.13 18.34 12.89
C PRO A 250 -16.52 16.86 12.68
N ASP A 251 -17.64 16.41 13.26
CA ASP A 251 -18.24 15.09 12.96
C ASP A 251 -19.12 15.09 11.68
N GLU A 252 -19.38 16.24 11.05
CA GLU A 252 -20.06 16.36 9.74
C GLU A 252 -19.11 16.36 8.54
N ASP A 253 -17.81 16.61 8.76
CA ASP A 253 -16.81 16.58 7.68
C ASP A 253 -16.56 15.15 7.20
N ASP A 254 -16.55 14.94 5.88
CA ASP A 254 -16.17 13.65 5.29
C ASP A 254 -14.76 13.28 5.80
N PRO A 255 -14.56 12.11 6.43
CA PRO A 255 -13.23 11.66 6.88
C PRO A 255 -12.14 11.74 5.79
N GLN A 256 -12.54 11.67 4.52
CA GLN A 256 -11.64 11.85 3.38
C GLN A 256 -11.26 13.31 3.14
N GLU A 257 -12.16 14.27 3.35
CA GLU A 257 -11.82 15.69 3.33
C GLU A 257 -10.88 16.05 4.47
N LEU A 258 -11.05 15.44 5.65
CA LEU A 258 -10.12 15.59 6.77
C LEU A 258 -8.71 15.07 6.44
N ILE A 259 -8.59 13.93 5.73
CA ILE A 259 -7.29 13.46 5.22
C ILE A 259 -6.65 14.50 4.32
N LEU A 260 -7.43 14.98 3.35
CA LEU A 260 -7.03 15.94 2.36
C LEU A 260 -6.59 17.27 3.03
N ALA A 261 -7.33 17.76 4.02
CA ALA A 261 -7.03 18.98 4.76
C ALA A 261 -5.80 18.81 5.67
N ALA A 262 -5.68 17.66 6.35
CA ALA A 262 -4.52 17.36 7.18
C ALA A 262 -3.22 17.35 6.37
N MET A 263 -3.25 16.80 5.14
CA MET A 263 -2.09 16.84 4.24
C MET A 263 -1.72 18.25 3.76
N GLN A 264 -2.70 19.15 3.63
CA GLN A 264 -2.46 20.55 3.26
C GLN A 264 -1.91 21.36 4.43
N SER A 265 -2.39 21.07 5.64
CA SER A 265 -1.86 21.69 6.85
C SER A 265 -0.42 21.22 7.02
N ARG A 266 0.54 22.15 6.93
CA ARG A 266 1.99 21.89 7.08
C ARG A 266 2.40 21.35 8.48
N LYS A 267 1.46 20.78 9.24
CA LYS A 267 1.69 20.03 10.49
C LYS A 267 2.45 18.72 10.25
N MET A 268 2.63 18.31 8.99
CA MET A 268 3.41 17.15 8.58
C MET A 268 4.89 17.42 8.82
N ARG A 269 5.41 17.04 10.00
CA ARG A 269 6.78 17.34 10.48
C ARG A 269 7.90 16.61 9.70
N GLY A 270 7.66 16.18 8.46
CA GLY A 270 8.62 15.43 7.64
C GLY A 270 8.96 14.04 8.18
N ASN A 271 8.30 13.58 9.25
CA ASN A 271 8.52 12.29 9.89
C ASN A 271 7.58 11.19 9.36
N ALA A 272 6.78 11.47 8.33
CA ALA A 272 5.87 10.51 7.73
C ALA A 272 5.86 10.57 6.20
N SER A 273 5.63 9.42 5.57
CA SER A 273 5.35 9.30 4.13
C SER A 273 3.94 8.75 3.92
N TYR A 274 3.24 9.19 2.87
CA TYR A 274 1.81 8.90 2.67
C TYR A 274 1.57 8.19 1.35
N LEU A 275 0.91 7.04 1.37
CA LEU A 275 0.67 6.20 0.21
C LEU A 275 -0.84 6.04 -0.01
N ALA A 276 -1.38 6.65 -1.06
CA ALA A 276 -2.80 6.58 -1.41
C ALA A 276 -3.05 5.52 -2.49
N PHE A 277 -3.87 4.52 -2.18
CA PHE A 277 -4.29 3.45 -3.09
C PHE A 277 -5.73 3.66 -3.56
N THR A 278 -5.95 3.93 -4.84
CA THR A 278 -7.29 4.24 -5.39
C THR A 278 -7.46 3.71 -6.81
N ALA A 279 -8.69 3.42 -7.23
CA ALA A 279 -8.98 3.11 -8.64
C ALA A 279 -9.28 4.37 -9.47
N THR A 280 -9.85 5.37 -8.81
CA THR A 280 -10.43 6.56 -9.44
C THR A 280 -10.01 7.79 -8.64
N PRO A 281 -8.77 8.27 -8.80
CA PRO A 281 -8.32 9.47 -8.10
C PRO A 281 -9.12 10.68 -8.62
N LYS A 282 -9.66 11.51 -7.70
CA LYS A 282 -10.22 12.81 -8.08
C LYS A 282 -9.11 13.84 -8.25
N ALA A 283 -9.41 14.99 -8.84
CA ALA A 283 -8.45 16.09 -9.04
C ALA A 283 -7.71 16.47 -7.75
N THR A 284 -8.42 16.55 -6.62
CA THR A 284 -7.82 16.85 -5.31
C THR A 284 -6.86 15.77 -4.80
N THR A 285 -7.10 14.50 -5.14
CA THR A 285 -6.17 13.40 -4.84
C THR A 285 -4.92 13.51 -5.71
N LEU A 286 -5.09 13.82 -7.00
CA LEU A 286 -3.99 14.03 -7.95
C LEU A 286 -3.10 15.20 -7.54
N GLU A 287 -3.68 16.33 -7.12
CA GLU A 287 -2.92 17.49 -6.66
C GLU A 287 -2.04 17.21 -5.43
N LYS A 288 -2.43 16.25 -4.58
CA LYS A 288 -1.77 16.01 -3.28
C LYS A 288 -0.83 14.83 -3.26
N PHE A 289 -1.17 13.78 -4.00
CA PHE A 289 -0.38 12.55 -4.05
C PHE A 289 0.24 12.30 -5.43
N GLY A 290 -0.23 13.00 -6.47
CA GLY A 290 0.30 12.86 -7.80
C GLY A 290 1.64 13.55 -7.94
N GLU A 291 2.48 12.97 -8.79
CA GLU A 291 3.68 13.63 -9.30
C GLU A 291 3.34 14.30 -10.63
N ARG A 292 3.79 15.55 -10.82
CA ARG A 292 3.61 16.25 -12.08
C ARG A 292 4.43 15.55 -13.16
N GLN A 293 3.75 15.01 -14.17
CA GLN A 293 4.42 14.46 -15.34
C GLN A 293 4.71 15.56 -16.37
N PRO A 294 5.76 15.42 -17.20
CA PRO A 294 5.94 16.25 -18.38
C PRO A 294 4.75 16.07 -19.32
N ASP A 295 4.20 17.18 -19.80
CA ASP A 295 3.12 17.19 -20.81
C ASP A 295 3.59 16.59 -22.15
#